data_AF-A0A958SWA2-F1
#
_entry.id   AF-A0A958SWA2-F1
#
_cell.length_a   1.000
_cell.length_b   1.000
_cell.length_c   1.000
_cell.angle_alpha   90.00
_cell.angle_beta   90.00
_cell.angle_gamma   90.00
#
_symmetry.space_group_name_H-M   'P 1'
#
loop_
_entity.id
_entity.type
_entity.pdbx_description
1 polymer ?
#
loop_
_entity_poly.entity_id
_entity_poly.type
_entity_poly.pdbx_seq_one_letter_code
_entity_poly.pdbx_strand_id
1 'polypeptide(L)' 'TPGNIDNVIFNMTEKDTVSFTVENPTHDFPKVIAYKVEDEKLKATVLADSLSIEFEFERTQN' A
#
# COMPACT_ATOMS: atom_id res chain seq x y z
N THR A 1 -3.61 5.91 27.67
CA THR A 1 -3.69 7.12 26.83
C THR A 1 -3.38 6.74 25.39
N PRO A 2 -3.80 7.56 24.42
CA PRO A 2 -4.20 7.19 23.06
C PRO A 2 -3.03 6.77 22.18
N GLY A 3 -3.35 6.04 21.10
CA GLY A 3 -2.59 6.00 19.84
C GLY A 3 -1.14 5.55 19.94
N ASN A 4 -0.83 4.37 19.42
CA ASN A 4 0.55 4.08 19.03
C ASN A 4 1.01 5.18 18.06
N ILE A 5 1.90 6.07 18.52
CA ILE A 5 2.48 7.20 17.78
C ILE A 5 3.78 6.82 17.09
N ASP A 6 4.19 5.54 17.18
CA ASP A 6 5.32 5.06 16.39
C ASP A 6 4.94 5.07 14.90
N ASN A 7 5.65 5.91 14.16
CA ASN A 7 5.54 5.96 12.72
C ASN A 7 6.00 4.61 12.16
N VAL A 8 5.12 3.93 11.44
CA VAL A 8 5.50 2.73 10.70
C VAL A 8 6.17 3.16 9.40
N ILE A 9 7.47 2.94 9.31
CA ILE A 9 8.25 3.27 8.12
C ILE A 9 8.15 2.10 7.13
N PHE A 10 7.85 2.42 5.88
CA PHE A 10 7.93 1.48 4.76
C PHE A 10 9.01 1.93 3.80
N ASN A 11 9.82 0.99 3.32
CA ASN A 11 10.84 1.25 2.33
C ASN A 11 10.25 1.06 0.94
N MET A 12 10.44 2.05 0.07
CA MET A 12 10.04 1.91 -1.33
C MET A 12 11.03 0.98 -2.04
N THR A 13 10.57 -0.20 -2.46
CA THR A 13 11.37 -1.21 -3.14
C THR A 13 11.24 -1.09 -4.66
N GLU A 14 10.06 -0.71 -5.13
CA GLU A 14 9.79 -0.53 -6.55
C GLU A 14 9.03 0.77 -6.79
N LYS A 15 9.35 1.44 -7.90
CA LYS A 15 8.63 2.63 -8.35
C LYS A 15 8.74 2.72 -9.86
N ASP A 16 7.59 2.91 -10.49
CA ASP A 16 7.45 3.21 -11.90
C ASP A 16 6.69 4.54 -12.09
N THR A 17 6.30 4.83 -13.33
CA THR A 17 5.52 5.98 -13.78
C THR A 17 4.07 5.88 -13.30
N VAL A 18 3.54 4.65 -13.19
CA VAL A 18 2.14 4.38 -12.86
C VAL A 18 1.96 3.47 -11.64
N SER A 19 3.04 3.04 -11.00
CA SER A 19 2.98 2.16 -9.83
C SER A 19 4.11 2.43 -8.85
N PHE A 20 3.94 1.99 -7.60
CA PHE A 20 5.01 1.91 -6.63
C PHE A 20 4.68 0.86 -5.57
N THR A 21 5.71 0.19 -5.07
CA THR A 21 5.64 -0.83 -4.02
C THR A 21 6.45 -0.36 -2.84
N VAL A 22 5.87 -0.45 -1.64
CA VAL A 22 6.55 -0.19 -0.39
C VAL A 22 6.43 -1.39 0.53
N GLU A 23 7.50 -1.68 1.27
CA GLU A 23 7.63 -2.89 2.06
C GLU A 23 8.19 -2.60 3.45
N ASN A 24 7.67 -3.32 4.43
CA ASN A 24 8.20 -3.46 5.77
C ASN A 24 8.11 -4.94 6.20
N PRO A 25 9.19 -5.72 5.99
CA PRO A 25 9.21 -7.14 6.34
C PRO A 25 9.07 -7.42 7.85
N THR A 26 9.37 -6.43 8.68
CA THR A 26 9.35 -6.54 10.15
C THR A 26 7.99 -6.23 10.76
N HIS A 27 7.04 -5.72 9.97
CA HIS A 27 5.71 -5.36 10.43
C HIS A 27 4.76 -6.56 10.37
N ASP A 28 3.84 -6.71 11.33
CA ASP A 28 2.91 -7.85 11.37
C ASP A 28 1.85 -7.79 10.26
N PHE A 29 1.22 -6.62 10.07
CA PHE A 29 0.31 -6.34 8.96
C PHE A 29 0.09 -4.84 8.79
N PRO A 30 0.26 -4.25 7.60
CA PRO A 30 0.67 -4.88 6.35
C PRO A 30 2.20 -5.01 6.23
N LYS A 31 2.66 -5.94 5.41
CA LYS A 31 4.09 -6.11 5.08
C LYS A 31 4.46 -5.45 3.76
N VAL A 32 3.58 -5.54 2.77
CA VAL A 32 3.78 -4.93 1.45
C VAL A 32 2.54 -4.16 1.07
N ILE A 33 2.72 -2.98 0.49
CA ILE A 33 1.67 -2.17 -0.07
C ILE A 33 2.10 -1.79 -1.49
N ALA A 34 1.38 -2.30 -2.48
CA ALA A 34 1.61 -2.02 -3.89
C ALA A 34 0.47 -1.14 -4.41
N TYR A 35 0.81 -0.01 -5.03
CA TYR A 35 -0.13 0.85 -5.71
C TYR A 35 0.13 0.79 -7.21
N LYS A 36 -0.94 0.70 -8.00
CA LYS A 36 -0.87 0.70 -9.47
C LYS A 36 -2.06 1.45 -10.04
N VAL A 37 -1.81 2.38 -10.96
CA VAL A 37 -2.85 3.02 -11.77
C VAL A 37 -3.12 2.12 -12.98
N GLU A 38 -4.37 1.71 -13.15
CA GLU A 38 -4.84 0.87 -14.24
C GLU A 38 -6.26 1.32 -14.63
N ASP A 39 -6.50 1.54 -15.93
CA ASP A 39 -7.81 1.97 -16.45
C ASP A 39 -8.40 3.22 -15.76
N GLU A 40 -7.55 4.24 -15.52
CA GLU A 40 -7.91 5.48 -14.79
C GLU A 40 -8.34 5.27 -13.32
N LYS A 41 -8.20 4.05 -12.80
CA LYS A 41 -8.41 3.70 -11.39
C LYS A 41 -7.09 3.46 -10.69
N LEU A 42 -7.05 3.73 -9.40
CA LEU A 42 -5.90 3.40 -8.55
C LEU A 42 -6.21 2.11 -7.80
N LYS A 43 -5.47 1.05 -8.08
CA LYS A 43 -5.52 -0.20 -7.32
C LYS A 43 -4.45 -0.19 -6.25
N ALA A 44 -4.81 -0.59 -5.04
CA ALA A 44 -3.89 -0.81 -3.94
C ALA A 44 -4.00 -2.27 -3.46
N THR A 45 -2.89 -2.98 -3.48
CA THR A 45 -2.78 -4.35 -2.98
C THR A 45 -1.99 -4.32 -1.68
N VAL A 46 -2.64 -4.71 -0.60
CA VAL A 46 -2.07 -4.77 0.75
C VAL A 46 -1.83 -6.23 1.09
N LEU A 47 -0.58 -6.62 1.22
CA LEU A 47 -0.16 -8.00 1.43
C LEU A 47 0.50 -8.18 2.80
N ALA A 48 0.29 -9.36 3.36
CA ALA A 48 1.04 -9.94 4.46
C ALA A 48 1.13 -11.45 4.28
N ASP A 49 1.80 -12.15 5.22
CA ASP A 49 2.20 -13.56 5.08
C ASP A 49 1.09 -14.49 4.56
N SER A 50 -0.16 -14.29 4.99
CA SER A 50 -1.30 -15.12 4.57
C SER A 50 -2.54 -14.31 4.24
N LEU A 51 -2.42 -12.99 4.12
CA LEU A 51 -3.55 -12.09 3.87
C LEU A 51 -3.23 -11.14 2.72
N SER A 52 -4.14 -11.08 1.75
CA SER A 52 -4.11 -10.11 0.66
C SER A 52 -5.43 -9.36 0.65
N ILE A 53 -5.37 -8.04 0.68
CA ILE A 53 -6.54 -7.16 0.58
C ILE A 53 -6.32 -6.23 -0.61
N GLU A 54 -7.28 -6.23 -1.52
CA GLU A 54 -7.27 -5.36 -2.69
C GLU A 54 -8.27 -4.24 -2.51
N PHE A 55 -7.85 -3.02 -2.83
CA PHE A 55 -8.68 -1.83 -2.85
C PHE A 55 -8.63 -1.23 -4.24
N GLU A 56 -9.79 -0.86 -4.77
CA GLU A 56 -9.92 -0.10 -6.01
C GLU A 56 -10.46 1.28 -5.68
N PHE A 57 -9.72 2.30 -6.08
CA PHE A 57 -10.08 3.69 -5.89
C PHE A 57 -10.40 4.31 -7.24
N GLU A 58 -11.53 5.00 -7.29
CA GLU A 58 -11.91 5.81 -8.43
C GLU A 58 -11.53 7.25 -8.17
N ARG A 59 -11.04 7.93 -9.22
CA ARG A 59 -10.77 9.35 -9.13
C ARG A 59 -12.10 10.09 -9.01
N THR A 60 -12.31 10.76 -7.88
CA THR A 60 -13.45 11.66 -7.71
C THR A 60 -13.31 12.84 -8.68
N GLN A 61 -14.30 13.03 -9.55
CA GLN A 61 -14.40 14.25 -10.36
C GLN A 61 -14.89 15.38 -9.47
N ASN A 62 -13.97 16.25 -9.05
CA ASN A 62 -14.28 17.57 -8.48
C ASN A 62 -14.15 18.63 -9.57
#